data_AF-A0A5N8VC29-F1
#
_entry.id   AF-A0A5N8VC29-F1
#
_cell.length_a   1.000
_cell.length_b   1.000
_cell.length_c   1.000
_cell.angle_alpha   90.00
_cell.angle_beta   90.00
_cell.angle_gamma   90.00
#
_symmetry.space_group_name_H-M   'P 1'
#
loop_
_entity.id
_entity.type
_entity.pdbx_description
1 polymer ?
#
loop_
_entity_poly.entity_id
_entity_poly.type
_entity_poly.pdbx_seq_one_letter_code
_entity_poly.pdbx_strand_id
1 'polypeptide(L)'
;MADHDDAPADWDAGERRMWQAYRRGEWCVGVPEVRGAAVRMLLLSPPPPVPGQLARLRLRGVHVRGRLDLSEATVRGTVRMRRCRFDEAPRLEGAQLEAFELGECRLPGLRAHSARVAQEFKVDKCTVDGTLDLRSLTVGTVLSLQDTTIRPAPGEAAVTAQSVAVDEYMWAPGLDCTGPVHLNNARIQDTLVFRGAVIGGPDGCLQMSEITVGGGLYLGRGFSCAGMVNLCGASVGATVELSDATLTGPGAGPGRHALHLGCAQIGGDIQADGGLVVDGPVTLADTSIRGSVVLEGARLNFPEGTVLTAGRTHIGGDLDCRGGTTAHGTIDLCDARIGGSIRLEAAELTAPDNGRTALRANGVEVGGVVNLCDGFTAHGGIRLNNATIRSTLCLAGALLDTAPEEEALTCRGATAAVLRLEPRDTPAGIVDLSRVRTVLLQDEPATWPASLVVDGAVYDDISPALPAARRLPLLRRDPNAFTPQPYEQLAAVYQRHGQDADARAVLVAKQRALRATLGVPARLWSLLQDATVGFGYRPLRAVWLLAGLLAVGSTLFATWPPQAVVDGPHPAFQPVIYTLDLLLPLVDLGQERVFSPSGAMQWAALVLVGSGWLLATTVAAGASRVLRRT
;
A
#
# COMPACT_ATOMS: atom_id res chain seq x y z
N MET A 1 -36.74 -70.03 13.46
CA MET A 1 -36.08 -69.36 12.31
C MET A 1 -37.16 -68.53 11.65
N ALA A 2 -37.38 -67.30 12.15
CA ALA A 2 -38.44 -66.45 11.62
C ALA A 2 -37.94 -65.77 10.34
N ASP A 3 -38.79 -65.72 9.31
CA ASP A 3 -38.57 -65.01 8.05
C ASP A 3 -38.09 -63.57 8.33
N HIS A 4 -36.80 -63.30 8.16
CA HIS A 4 -36.22 -61.94 8.18
C HIS A 4 -36.24 -61.28 6.79
N ASP A 5 -36.90 -61.93 5.82
CA ASP A 5 -36.90 -61.51 4.41
C ASP A 5 -38.13 -60.65 4.03
N ASP A 6 -39.21 -60.77 4.78
CA ASP A 6 -40.48 -60.09 4.53
C ASP A 6 -40.56 -58.72 5.20
N ALA A 7 -41.09 -57.75 4.45
CA ALA A 7 -41.37 -56.41 4.96
C ALA A 7 -42.44 -56.45 6.07
N PRO A 8 -42.42 -55.51 7.03
CA PRO A 8 -43.42 -55.44 8.09
C PRO A 8 -44.86 -55.43 7.58
N ALA A 9 -45.76 -56.07 8.32
CA ALA A 9 -47.14 -56.26 7.89
C ALA A 9 -47.91 -54.92 7.74
N ASP A 10 -47.55 -53.91 8.52
CA ASP A 10 -48.18 -52.57 8.54
C ASP A 10 -47.64 -51.63 7.45
N TRP A 11 -46.69 -52.07 6.62
CA TRP A 11 -46.12 -51.27 5.55
C TRP A 11 -47.00 -51.25 4.31
N ASP A 12 -47.17 -50.06 3.72
CA ASP A 12 -47.91 -49.89 2.48
C ASP A 12 -47.15 -50.45 1.26
N ALA A 13 -47.79 -50.41 0.08
CA ALA A 13 -47.19 -50.92 -1.15
C ALA A 13 -45.90 -50.16 -1.56
N GLY A 14 -45.80 -48.88 -1.23
CA GLY A 14 -44.63 -48.04 -1.49
C GLY A 14 -43.45 -48.38 -0.59
N GLU A 15 -43.71 -48.53 0.71
CA GLU A 15 -42.74 -48.93 1.72
C GLU A 15 -42.22 -50.34 1.49
N ARG A 16 -43.09 -51.29 1.10
CA ARG A 16 -42.67 -52.64 0.68
C ARG A 16 -41.79 -52.62 -0.57
N ARG A 17 -42.06 -51.71 -1.50
CA ARG A 17 -41.19 -51.51 -2.68
C ARG A 17 -39.83 -50.93 -2.29
N MET A 18 -39.81 -50.00 -1.33
CA MET A 18 -38.58 -49.48 -0.73
C MET A 18 -37.76 -50.59 -0.06
N TRP A 19 -38.39 -51.48 0.70
CA TRP A 19 -37.74 -52.65 1.30
C TRP A 19 -37.01 -53.51 0.26
N GLN A 20 -37.70 -53.86 -0.84
CA GLN A 20 -37.12 -54.67 -1.91
C GLN A 20 -36.00 -53.93 -2.65
N ALA A 21 -36.19 -52.65 -2.96
CA ALA A 21 -35.16 -51.83 -3.61
C ALA A 21 -33.90 -51.72 -2.73
N TYR A 22 -34.07 -51.55 -1.41
CA TYR A 22 -32.98 -51.49 -0.45
C TYR A 22 -32.16 -52.78 -0.45
N ARG A 23 -32.81 -53.95 -0.36
CA ARG A 23 -32.13 -55.26 -0.40
C ARG A 23 -31.30 -55.46 -1.67
N ARG A 24 -31.73 -54.82 -2.77
CA ARG A 24 -31.03 -54.88 -4.06
C ARG A 24 -30.01 -53.77 -4.29
N GLY A 25 -30.00 -52.75 -3.43
CA GLY A 25 -29.21 -51.54 -3.62
C GLY A 25 -29.63 -50.71 -4.84
N GLU A 26 -30.86 -50.89 -5.32
CA GLU A 26 -31.40 -50.19 -6.49
C GLU A 26 -32.09 -48.89 -6.08
N TRP A 27 -32.28 -47.97 -7.04
CA TRP A 27 -33.10 -46.78 -6.80
C TRP A 27 -34.57 -47.16 -6.65
N CYS A 28 -35.17 -46.86 -5.51
CA CYS A 28 -36.60 -46.90 -5.32
C CYS A 28 -37.26 -45.75 -6.09
N VAL A 29 -38.02 -46.11 -7.13
CA VAL A 29 -38.67 -45.18 -8.07
C VAL A 29 -40.16 -45.53 -8.22
N GLY A 30 -40.96 -44.52 -8.58
CA GLY A 30 -42.41 -44.70 -8.76
C GLY A 30 -43.16 -44.93 -7.46
N VAL A 31 -42.58 -44.52 -6.33
CA VAL A 31 -43.22 -44.53 -5.01
C VAL A 31 -43.62 -43.09 -4.67
N PRO A 32 -44.92 -42.79 -4.47
CA PRO A 32 -45.38 -41.42 -4.26
C PRO A 32 -44.96 -40.86 -2.90
N GLU A 33 -45.06 -41.68 -1.86
CA GLU A 33 -44.74 -41.31 -0.48
C GLU A 33 -44.26 -42.50 0.34
N VAL A 34 -43.48 -42.22 1.39
CA VAL A 34 -43.06 -43.17 2.43
C VAL A 34 -43.04 -42.45 3.78
N ARG A 35 -43.30 -43.15 4.89
CA ARG A 35 -43.18 -42.55 6.23
C ARG A 35 -41.70 -42.40 6.62
N GLY A 36 -41.33 -41.26 7.20
CA GLY A 36 -39.99 -41.05 7.78
C GLY A 36 -39.63 -42.09 8.84
N ALA A 37 -40.61 -42.55 9.62
CA ALA A 37 -40.46 -43.65 10.57
C ALA A 37 -40.12 -44.99 9.90
N ALA A 38 -40.70 -45.28 8.72
CA ALA A 38 -40.39 -46.49 7.95
C ALA A 38 -38.96 -46.45 7.40
N VAL A 39 -38.52 -45.27 6.92
CA VAL A 39 -37.12 -45.05 6.50
C VAL A 39 -36.15 -45.23 7.67
N ARG A 40 -36.45 -44.64 8.85
CA ARG A 40 -35.65 -44.84 10.07
C ARG A 40 -35.54 -46.32 10.42
N MET A 41 -36.67 -47.03 10.44
CA MET A 41 -36.68 -48.46 10.78
C MET A 41 -35.84 -49.27 9.79
N LEU A 42 -35.97 -49.04 8.48
CA LEU A 42 -35.18 -49.71 7.45
C LEU A 42 -33.67 -49.54 7.66
N LEU A 43 -33.24 -48.37 8.12
CA LEU A 43 -31.82 -48.07 8.33
C LEU A 43 -31.26 -48.62 9.65
N LEU A 44 -32.10 -48.73 10.69
CA LEU A 44 -31.72 -49.28 12.00
C LEU A 44 -31.79 -50.81 12.06
N SER A 45 -32.74 -51.39 11.34
CA SER A 45 -32.99 -52.83 11.26
C SER A 45 -33.03 -53.29 9.79
N PRO A 46 -31.89 -53.21 9.07
CA PRO A 46 -31.87 -53.49 7.64
C PRO A 46 -32.09 -54.98 7.33
N PRO A 47 -32.87 -55.32 6.30
CA PRO A 47 -32.96 -56.70 5.81
C PRO A 47 -31.64 -57.18 5.20
N PRO A 48 -31.42 -58.51 5.16
CA PRO A 48 -30.26 -59.06 4.47
C PRO A 48 -30.30 -58.71 2.96
N PRO A 49 -29.15 -58.36 2.36
CA PRO A 49 -29.07 -58.13 0.93
C PRO A 49 -29.49 -59.37 0.14
N VAL A 50 -30.00 -59.18 -1.08
CA VAL A 50 -30.13 -60.28 -2.03
C VAL A 50 -28.72 -60.82 -2.32
N PRO A 51 -28.51 -62.16 -2.38
CA PRO A 51 -27.20 -62.73 -2.67
C PRO A 51 -26.52 -62.09 -3.89
N GLY A 52 -25.29 -61.61 -3.71
CA GLY A 52 -24.53 -60.91 -4.75
C GLY A 52 -24.82 -59.40 -4.90
N GLN A 53 -25.71 -58.84 -4.07
CA GLN A 53 -26.06 -57.41 -4.07
C GLN A 53 -25.64 -56.73 -2.76
N LEU A 54 -25.57 -55.39 -2.78
CA LEU A 54 -25.24 -54.58 -1.61
C LEU A 54 -26.49 -53.82 -1.16
N ALA A 55 -26.89 -54.03 0.09
CA ALA A 55 -28.04 -53.34 0.66
C ALA A 55 -27.73 -51.84 0.86
N ARG A 56 -28.53 -50.95 0.24
CA ARG A 56 -28.31 -49.49 0.28
C ARG A 56 -29.62 -48.72 0.11
N LEU A 57 -29.76 -47.61 0.83
CA LEU A 57 -30.95 -46.75 0.69
C LEU A 57 -30.76 -45.75 -0.45
N ARG A 58 -31.60 -45.88 -1.48
CA ARG A 58 -31.63 -45.00 -2.65
C ARG A 58 -33.07 -44.64 -2.98
N LEU A 59 -33.50 -43.41 -2.70
CA LEU A 59 -34.86 -42.94 -2.96
C LEU A 59 -34.87 -41.87 -4.06
N ARG A 60 -35.77 -41.98 -5.04
CA ARG A 60 -35.91 -40.95 -6.07
C ARG A 60 -37.36 -40.56 -6.33
N GLY A 61 -37.64 -39.25 -6.23
CA GLY A 61 -38.98 -38.71 -6.52
C GLY A 61 -40.00 -38.95 -5.40
N VAL A 62 -39.56 -39.24 -4.18
CA VAL A 62 -40.40 -39.71 -3.08
C VAL A 62 -40.75 -38.56 -2.11
N HIS A 63 -41.98 -38.56 -1.60
CA HIS A 63 -42.38 -37.74 -0.45
C HIS A 63 -42.09 -38.45 0.88
N VAL A 64 -41.27 -37.87 1.72
CA VAL A 64 -41.01 -38.38 3.07
C VAL A 64 -41.98 -37.70 4.02
N ARG A 65 -42.99 -38.47 4.47
CA ARG A 65 -44.04 -37.98 5.37
C ARG A 65 -43.61 -38.01 6.83
N GLY A 66 -43.96 -36.96 7.55
CA GLY A 66 -43.53 -36.76 8.94
C GLY A 66 -42.00 -36.66 9.06
N ARG A 67 -41.49 -36.88 10.27
CA ARG A 67 -40.07 -36.70 10.57
C ARG A 67 -39.21 -37.90 10.20
N LEU A 68 -38.15 -37.67 9.42
CA LEU A 68 -37.01 -38.57 9.33
C LEU A 68 -36.03 -38.25 10.45
N ASP A 69 -36.12 -39.01 11.54
CA ASP A 69 -35.20 -38.91 12.67
C ASP A 69 -34.16 -40.03 12.57
N LEU A 70 -32.89 -39.69 12.47
CA LEU A 70 -31.73 -40.59 12.57
C LEU A 70 -30.78 -40.11 13.68
N SER A 71 -31.28 -39.31 14.62
CA SER A 71 -30.48 -38.83 15.75
C SER A 71 -29.91 -40.01 16.54
N GLU A 72 -28.63 -39.93 16.88
CA GLU A 72 -27.83 -40.94 17.59
C GLU A 72 -27.78 -42.32 16.90
N ALA A 73 -28.27 -42.42 15.66
CA ALA A 73 -28.28 -43.67 14.91
C ALA A 73 -26.90 -43.99 14.34
N THR A 74 -26.54 -45.28 14.33
CA THR A 74 -25.43 -45.80 13.52
C THR A 74 -25.99 -46.50 12.31
N VAL A 75 -25.89 -45.87 11.14
CA VAL A 75 -26.41 -46.41 9.88
C VAL A 75 -25.27 -47.00 9.07
N ARG A 76 -25.33 -48.33 8.86
CA ARG A 76 -24.38 -49.04 8.00
C ARG A 76 -24.79 -48.85 6.54
N GLY A 77 -23.97 -48.11 5.78
CA GLY A 77 -24.16 -47.88 4.35
C GLY A 77 -24.63 -46.46 3.99
N THR A 78 -24.77 -46.24 2.68
CA THR A 78 -25.03 -44.91 2.10
C THR A 78 -26.52 -44.57 2.10
N VAL A 79 -26.88 -43.37 2.54
CA VAL A 79 -28.22 -42.79 2.41
C VAL A 79 -28.23 -41.81 1.25
N ARG A 80 -28.88 -42.17 0.14
CA ARG A 80 -29.00 -41.30 -1.05
C ARG A 80 -30.45 -41.00 -1.36
N MET A 81 -30.78 -39.73 -1.47
CA MET A 81 -32.12 -39.28 -1.84
C MET A 81 -32.02 -38.23 -2.94
N ARG A 82 -32.81 -38.38 -4.00
CA ARG A 82 -32.79 -37.48 -5.15
C ARG A 82 -34.20 -37.04 -5.56
N ARG A 83 -34.43 -35.76 -5.78
CA ARG A 83 -35.78 -35.24 -6.13
C ARG A 83 -36.83 -35.61 -5.09
N CYS A 84 -36.44 -35.69 -3.82
CA CYS A 84 -37.35 -35.99 -2.72
C CYS A 84 -37.84 -34.71 -2.04
N ARG A 85 -39.01 -34.78 -1.42
CA ARG A 85 -39.58 -33.70 -0.61
C ARG A 85 -39.87 -34.19 0.82
N PHE A 86 -39.68 -33.32 1.80
CA PHE A 86 -39.84 -33.65 3.23
C PHE A 86 -40.90 -32.76 3.88
N ASP A 87 -41.79 -33.35 4.70
CA ASP A 87 -42.76 -32.59 5.49
C ASP A 87 -42.10 -31.85 6.68
N GLU A 88 -41.13 -32.50 7.33
CA GLU A 88 -40.42 -31.98 8.49
C GLU A 88 -38.90 -32.04 8.27
N ALA A 89 -38.16 -31.20 9.00
CA ALA A 89 -36.71 -31.13 8.91
C ALA A 89 -36.07 -32.48 9.33
N PRO A 90 -35.26 -33.14 8.47
CA PRO A 90 -34.55 -34.34 8.87
C PRO A 90 -33.57 -34.04 10.00
N ARG A 91 -33.46 -34.99 10.95
CA ARG A 91 -32.57 -34.89 12.10
C ARG A 91 -31.55 -36.01 12.07
N LEU A 92 -30.28 -35.64 12.12
CA LEU A 92 -29.10 -36.50 12.09
C LEU A 92 -28.20 -36.18 13.30
N GLU A 93 -28.74 -35.59 14.36
CA GLU A 93 -27.98 -35.10 15.51
C GLU A 93 -27.21 -36.27 16.16
N GLY A 94 -25.88 -36.19 16.22
CA GLY A 94 -25.04 -37.27 16.75
C GLY A 94 -25.02 -38.57 15.94
N ALA A 95 -25.58 -38.58 14.72
CA ALA A 95 -25.64 -39.78 13.89
C ALA A 95 -24.24 -40.19 13.37
N GLN A 96 -24.03 -41.48 13.15
CA GLN A 96 -22.85 -42.04 12.49
C GLN A 96 -23.28 -42.68 11.17
N LEU A 97 -22.82 -42.12 10.05
CA LEU A 97 -23.25 -42.50 8.71
C LEU A 97 -22.01 -42.82 7.85
N GLU A 98 -22.16 -43.72 6.88
CA GLU A 98 -21.11 -43.92 5.87
C GLU A 98 -21.09 -42.73 4.91
N ALA A 99 -22.22 -42.43 4.28
CA ALA A 99 -22.41 -41.28 3.38
C ALA A 99 -23.86 -40.80 3.44
N PHE A 100 -24.06 -39.49 3.29
CA PHE A 100 -25.37 -38.86 3.27
C PHE A 100 -25.48 -37.89 2.11
N GLU A 101 -26.35 -38.18 1.14
CA GLU A 101 -26.48 -37.41 -0.09
C GLU A 101 -27.93 -37.03 -0.36
N LEU A 102 -28.21 -35.74 -0.40
CA LEU A 102 -29.43 -35.13 -0.91
C LEU A 102 -29.11 -34.41 -2.22
N GLY A 103 -29.83 -34.76 -3.29
CA GLY A 103 -29.66 -34.13 -4.60
C GLY A 103 -30.99 -33.66 -5.18
N GLU A 104 -31.11 -32.41 -5.61
CA GLU A 104 -32.37 -31.89 -6.19
C GLU A 104 -33.58 -32.02 -5.22
N CYS A 105 -33.34 -32.00 -3.90
CA CYS A 105 -34.39 -32.21 -2.88
C CYS A 105 -34.95 -30.89 -2.33
N ARG A 106 -36.16 -30.95 -1.76
CA ARG A 106 -36.77 -29.83 -1.02
C ARG A 106 -37.01 -30.20 0.44
N LEU A 107 -36.47 -29.42 1.36
CA LEU A 107 -36.53 -29.68 2.80
C LEU A 107 -36.81 -28.39 3.57
N PRO A 108 -37.57 -28.45 4.68
CA PRO A 108 -37.84 -27.27 5.52
C PRO A 108 -36.66 -26.89 6.44
N GLY A 109 -35.56 -27.64 6.39
CA GLY A 109 -34.36 -27.48 7.23
C GLY A 109 -33.65 -28.83 7.39
N LEU A 110 -32.43 -28.83 7.89
CA LEU A 110 -31.66 -30.06 8.17
C LEU A 110 -30.78 -29.85 9.40
N ARG A 111 -30.87 -30.77 10.37
CA ARG A 111 -30.04 -30.75 11.58
C ARG A 111 -29.10 -31.94 11.56
N ALA A 112 -27.81 -31.69 11.50
CA ALA A 112 -26.73 -32.67 11.53
C ALA A 112 -25.66 -32.31 12.57
N HIS A 113 -26.07 -31.63 13.65
CA HIS A 113 -25.20 -31.25 14.75
C HIS A 113 -24.47 -32.48 15.32
N SER A 114 -23.14 -32.39 15.46
CA SER A 114 -22.29 -33.45 16.00
C SER A 114 -22.38 -34.80 15.28
N ALA A 115 -22.92 -34.83 14.05
CA ALA A 115 -22.93 -36.03 13.24
C ALA A 115 -21.50 -36.37 12.75
N ARG A 116 -21.25 -37.64 12.46
CA ARG A 116 -20.00 -38.12 11.87
C ARG A 116 -20.33 -38.88 10.59
N VAL A 117 -19.81 -38.40 9.48
CA VAL A 117 -19.98 -39.02 8.17
C VAL A 117 -18.62 -39.48 7.66
N ALA A 118 -18.43 -40.78 7.50
CA ALA A 118 -17.13 -41.36 7.15
C ALA A 118 -16.67 -40.97 5.75
N GLN A 119 -17.59 -40.72 4.83
CA GLN A 119 -17.34 -40.36 3.44
C GLN A 119 -17.95 -38.99 3.13
N GLU A 120 -18.92 -38.94 2.23
CA GLU A 120 -19.45 -37.71 1.64
C GLU A 120 -20.74 -37.25 2.34
N PHE A 121 -20.81 -35.95 2.67
CA PHE A 121 -22.03 -35.26 3.09
C PHE A 121 -22.40 -34.23 2.04
N LYS A 122 -23.46 -34.52 1.26
CA LYS A 122 -23.88 -33.69 0.13
C LYS A 122 -25.31 -33.21 0.29
N VAL A 123 -25.51 -31.91 0.12
CA VAL A 123 -26.81 -31.27 -0.01
C VAL A 123 -26.72 -30.39 -1.26
N ASP A 124 -26.80 -31.02 -2.42
CA ASP A 124 -26.53 -30.39 -3.72
C ASP A 124 -27.84 -30.11 -4.47
N LYS A 125 -27.92 -28.95 -5.12
CA LYS A 125 -29.07 -28.52 -5.93
C LYS A 125 -30.37 -28.57 -5.14
N CYS A 126 -30.30 -28.40 -3.83
CA CYS A 126 -31.45 -28.51 -2.94
C CYS A 126 -32.08 -27.14 -2.69
N THR A 127 -33.35 -27.13 -2.30
CA THR A 127 -34.02 -25.96 -1.75
C THR A 127 -34.30 -26.21 -0.28
N VAL A 128 -33.70 -25.39 0.58
CA VAL A 128 -33.86 -25.44 2.03
C VAL A 128 -34.65 -24.20 2.47
N ASP A 129 -35.92 -24.40 2.83
CA ASP A 129 -36.84 -23.32 3.24
C ASP A 129 -36.62 -22.89 4.72
N GLY A 130 -35.51 -23.31 5.32
CA GLY A 130 -35.17 -23.06 6.72
C GLY A 130 -33.66 -23.09 6.93
N THR A 131 -33.23 -23.55 8.11
CA THR A 131 -31.81 -23.54 8.50
C THR A 131 -31.10 -24.86 8.24
N LEU A 132 -29.80 -24.76 7.98
CA LEU A 132 -28.86 -25.88 7.89
C LEU A 132 -27.93 -25.86 9.10
N ASP A 133 -28.18 -26.75 10.07
CA ASP A 133 -27.37 -26.86 11.29
C ASP A 133 -26.37 -28.02 11.18
N LEU A 134 -25.12 -27.68 10.92
CA LEU A 134 -23.99 -28.60 10.75
C LEU A 134 -22.96 -28.45 11.88
N ARG A 135 -23.30 -27.80 13.01
CA ARG A 135 -22.33 -27.50 14.06
C ARG A 135 -21.62 -28.78 14.53
N SER A 136 -20.30 -28.76 14.60
CA SER A 136 -19.48 -29.91 14.99
C SER A 136 -19.63 -31.16 14.11
N LEU A 137 -20.15 -31.03 12.89
CA LEU A 137 -20.17 -32.11 11.91
C LEU A 137 -18.73 -32.51 11.54
N THR A 138 -18.46 -33.81 11.49
CA THR A 138 -17.21 -34.36 10.95
C THR A 138 -17.50 -35.10 9.66
N VAL A 139 -16.74 -34.81 8.60
CA VAL A 139 -16.90 -35.41 7.27
C VAL A 139 -15.53 -35.92 6.79
N GLY A 140 -15.44 -37.20 6.47
CA GLY A 140 -14.17 -37.84 6.10
C GLY A 140 -13.69 -37.56 4.67
N THR A 141 -14.52 -36.97 3.81
CA THR A 141 -14.11 -36.56 2.45
C THR A 141 -14.62 -35.16 2.14
N VAL A 142 -15.80 -35.05 1.50
CA VAL A 142 -16.36 -33.80 1.01
C VAL A 142 -17.64 -33.39 1.74
N LEU A 143 -17.69 -32.12 2.15
CA LEU A 143 -18.93 -31.42 2.49
C LEU A 143 -19.36 -30.57 1.28
N SER A 144 -20.42 -30.97 0.59
CA SER A 144 -20.91 -30.29 -0.62
C SER A 144 -22.26 -29.61 -0.41
N LEU A 145 -22.35 -28.33 -0.78
CA LEU A 145 -23.55 -27.49 -0.80
C LEU A 145 -23.74 -26.86 -2.19
N GLN A 146 -23.32 -27.56 -3.25
CA GLN A 146 -23.25 -26.99 -4.59
C GLN A 146 -24.64 -26.62 -5.11
N ASP A 147 -24.76 -25.44 -5.71
CA ASP A 147 -25.98 -24.95 -6.38
C ASP A 147 -27.23 -25.03 -5.47
N THR A 148 -27.05 -24.97 -4.16
CA THR A 148 -28.14 -25.11 -3.18
C THR A 148 -28.67 -23.74 -2.76
N THR A 149 -29.99 -23.64 -2.67
CA THR A 149 -30.68 -22.42 -2.24
C THR A 149 -31.16 -22.57 -0.80
N ILE A 150 -30.81 -21.63 0.07
CA ILE A 150 -31.19 -21.64 1.49
C ILE A 150 -31.91 -20.33 1.83
N ARG A 151 -33.12 -20.43 2.37
CA ARG A 151 -34.00 -19.32 2.71
C ARG A 151 -34.54 -19.49 4.13
N PRO A 152 -33.76 -19.17 5.17
CA PRO A 152 -34.23 -19.21 6.55
C PRO A 152 -35.22 -18.08 6.85
N ALA A 153 -35.86 -18.13 8.03
CA ALA A 153 -36.68 -17.02 8.49
C ALA A 153 -35.79 -15.79 8.81
N PRO A 154 -36.34 -14.55 8.76
CA PRO A 154 -35.57 -13.35 9.09
C PRO A 154 -34.92 -13.44 10.49
N GLY A 155 -33.63 -13.10 10.58
CA GLY A 155 -32.84 -13.18 11.81
C GLY A 155 -32.23 -14.56 12.12
N GLU A 156 -32.56 -15.60 11.34
CA GLU A 156 -31.93 -16.92 11.47
C GLU A 156 -30.70 -17.05 10.54
N ALA A 157 -29.69 -17.80 10.99
CA ALA A 157 -28.54 -18.14 10.17
C ALA A 157 -28.89 -19.22 9.13
N ALA A 158 -28.56 -18.98 7.87
CA ALA A 158 -28.81 -19.92 6.79
C ALA A 158 -28.01 -21.21 6.97
N VAL A 159 -26.71 -21.08 7.28
CA VAL A 159 -25.81 -22.21 7.53
C VAL A 159 -25.05 -21.99 8.82
N THR A 160 -25.16 -22.95 9.74
CA THR A 160 -24.39 -22.97 10.99
C THR A 160 -23.46 -24.17 10.98
N ALA A 161 -22.22 -23.95 10.55
CA ALA A 161 -21.16 -24.95 10.39
C ALA A 161 -19.95 -24.62 11.28
N GLN A 162 -20.22 -24.17 12.52
CA GLN A 162 -19.18 -23.87 13.49
C GLN A 162 -18.46 -25.15 13.93
N SER A 163 -17.14 -25.10 14.05
CA SER A 163 -16.29 -26.24 14.46
C SER A 163 -16.47 -27.50 13.60
N VAL A 164 -16.90 -27.33 12.34
CA VAL A 164 -16.96 -28.43 11.37
C VAL A 164 -15.54 -28.89 11.03
N ALA A 165 -15.36 -30.20 10.90
CA ALA A 165 -14.12 -30.81 10.42
C ALA A 165 -14.38 -31.55 9.11
N VAL A 166 -13.65 -31.18 8.07
CA VAL A 166 -13.67 -31.84 6.76
C VAL A 166 -12.27 -32.29 6.41
N ASP A 167 -12.09 -33.59 6.24
CA ASP A 167 -10.77 -34.21 6.03
C ASP A 167 -10.22 -33.96 4.61
N GLU A 168 -11.04 -33.56 3.64
CA GLU A 168 -10.57 -33.12 2.32
C GLU A 168 -11.09 -31.69 2.03
N TYR A 169 -12.15 -31.54 1.23
CA TYR A 169 -12.60 -30.24 0.72
C TYR A 169 -14.06 -29.91 1.04
N MET A 170 -14.31 -28.62 1.28
CA MET A 170 -15.67 -28.07 1.37
C MET A 170 -16.03 -27.35 0.08
N TRP A 171 -17.14 -27.75 -0.52
CA TRP A 171 -17.52 -27.38 -1.88
C TRP A 171 -18.90 -26.71 -1.89
N ALA A 172 -18.94 -25.38 -1.98
CA ALA A 172 -20.17 -24.60 -2.02
C ALA A 172 -20.23 -23.60 -3.21
N PRO A 173 -19.82 -23.97 -4.43
CA PRO A 173 -19.99 -23.08 -5.57
C PRO A 173 -21.48 -22.92 -5.92
N GLY A 174 -21.86 -21.70 -6.31
CA GLY A 174 -23.25 -21.38 -6.64
C GLY A 174 -24.22 -21.46 -5.44
N LEU A 175 -23.71 -21.56 -4.21
CA LEU A 175 -24.55 -21.49 -3.01
C LEU A 175 -25.27 -20.15 -2.98
N ASP A 176 -26.58 -20.18 -2.88
CA ASP A 176 -27.41 -18.98 -2.78
C ASP A 176 -28.15 -19.00 -1.44
N CYS A 177 -27.79 -18.12 -0.51
CA CYS A 177 -28.46 -18.03 0.78
C CYS A 177 -28.82 -16.60 1.18
N THR A 178 -29.96 -16.48 1.85
CA THR A 178 -30.33 -15.24 2.55
C THR A 178 -30.01 -15.40 4.04
N GLY A 179 -29.16 -14.53 4.58
CA GLY A 179 -28.75 -14.55 5.99
C GLY A 179 -27.33 -15.11 6.23
N PRO A 180 -26.88 -15.15 7.50
CA PRO A 180 -25.51 -15.50 7.86
C PRO A 180 -25.09 -16.94 7.51
N VAL A 181 -23.82 -17.09 7.11
CA VAL A 181 -23.11 -18.37 7.02
C VAL A 181 -21.99 -18.37 8.07
N HIS A 182 -22.07 -19.27 9.05
CA HIS A 182 -21.09 -19.37 10.13
C HIS A 182 -20.21 -20.61 9.96
N LEU A 183 -18.92 -20.40 9.82
CA LEU A 183 -17.85 -21.41 9.70
C LEU A 183 -16.72 -21.16 10.72
N ASN A 184 -17.03 -20.45 11.80
CA ASN A 184 -16.05 -20.15 12.85
C ASN A 184 -15.42 -21.44 13.41
N ASN A 185 -14.10 -21.43 13.58
CA ASN A 185 -13.32 -22.58 14.06
C ASN A 185 -13.43 -23.85 13.20
N ALA A 186 -13.95 -23.75 11.97
CA ALA A 186 -13.98 -24.90 11.08
C ALA A 186 -12.55 -25.28 10.63
N ARG A 187 -12.35 -26.56 10.38
CA ARG A 187 -11.09 -27.13 9.90
C ARG A 187 -11.35 -27.88 8.60
N ILE A 188 -10.67 -27.46 7.54
CA ILE A 188 -10.76 -28.05 6.22
C ILE A 188 -9.32 -28.38 5.82
N GLN A 189 -8.99 -29.65 5.63
CA GLN A 189 -7.59 -30.01 5.36
C GLN A 189 -7.10 -29.48 4.01
N ASP A 190 -7.92 -29.58 2.96
CA ASP A 190 -7.49 -29.20 1.61
C ASP A 190 -8.05 -27.84 1.22
N THR A 191 -9.27 -27.77 0.71
CA THR A 191 -9.73 -26.59 -0.02
C THR A 191 -11.14 -26.19 0.37
N LEU A 192 -11.37 -24.88 0.50
CA LEU A 192 -12.68 -24.28 0.71
C LEU A 192 -13.09 -23.46 -0.52
N VAL A 193 -14.23 -23.80 -1.14
CA VAL A 193 -14.72 -23.15 -2.37
C VAL A 193 -16.11 -22.56 -2.19
N PHE A 194 -16.25 -21.26 -2.48
CA PHE A 194 -17.51 -20.52 -2.56
C PHE A 194 -17.66 -19.79 -3.91
N ARG A 195 -17.04 -20.29 -4.97
CA ARG A 195 -17.07 -19.62 -6.28
C ARG A 195 -18.49 -19.39 -6.79
N GLY A 196 -18.80 -18.14 -7.15
CA GLY A 196 -20.14 -17.75 -7.61
C GLY A 196 -21.25 -17.87 -6.54
N ALA A 197 -20.91 -18.05 -5.27
CA ALA A 197 -21.90 -18.07 -4.20
C ALA A 197 -22.43 -16.65 -3.92
N VAL A 198 -23.71 -16.55 -3.56
CA VAL A 198 -24.41 -15.32 -3.21
C VAL A 198 -24.89 -15.42 -1.78
N ILE A 199 -24.30 -14.63 -0.90
CA ILE A 199 -24.68 -14.52 0.51
C ILE A 199 -25.31 -13.15 0.71
N GLY A 200 -26.64 -13.12 0.59
CA GLY A 200 -27.44 -11.90 0.59
C GLY A 200 -28.35 -11.77 1.81
N GLY A 201 -29.29 -10.82 1.72
CA GLY A 201 -30.22 -10.49 2.79
C GLY A 201 -29.67 -9.44 3.77
N PRO A 202 -30.52 -8.89 4.65
CA PRO A 202 -30.12 -7.81 5.57
C PRO A 202 -28.97 -8.23 6.50
N ASP A 203 -29.01 -9.47 6.99
CA ASP A 203 -27.99 -10.04 7.89
C ASP A 203 -26.96 -10.90 7.12
N GLY A 204 -26.89 -10.80 5.79
CA GLY A 204 -26.01 -11.61 4.96
C GLY A 204 -24.54 -11.38 5.32
N CYS A 205 -23.87 -12.37 5.89
CA CYS A 205 -22.45 -12.30 6.19
C CYS A 205 -21.81 -13.69 6.16
N LEU A 206 -20.50 -13.72 5.90
CA LEU A 206 -19.71 -14.94 5.91
C LEU A 206 -18.70 -14.88 7.05
N GLN A 207 -19.02 -15.57 8.14
CA GLN A 207 -18.20 -15.59 9.35
C GLN A 207 -17.28 -16.83 9.31
N MET A 208 -15.99 -16.61 9.15
CA MET A 208 -14.94 -17.63 9.09
C MET A 208 -13.79 -17.28 10.05
N SER A 209 -14.12 -16.71 11.22
CA SER A 209 -13.12 -16.39 12.25
C SER A 209 -12.39 -17.65 12.68
N GLU A 210 -11.07 -17.57 12.78
CA GLU A 210 -10.19 -18.66 13.24
C GLU A 210 -10.38 -19.97 12.43
N ILE A 211 -10.83 -19.86 11.17
CA ILE A 211 -10.90 -21.01 10.27
C ILE A 211 -9.50 -21.49 9.93
N THR A 212 -9.32 -22.81 9.82
CA THR A 212 -8.09 -23.42 9.28
C THR A 212 -8.40 -24.11 7.96
N VAL A 213 -7.72 -23.69 6.90
CA VAL A 213 -7.78 -24.31 5.57
C VAL A 213 -6.34 -24.69 5.20
N GLY A 214 -6.03 -25.98 5.08
CA GLY A 214 -4.64 -26.40 4.80
C GLY A 214 -4.15 -26.08 3.38
N GLY A 215 -5.07 -25.92 2.43
CA GLY A 215 -4.82 -25.43 1.08
C GLY A 215 -5.45 -24.07 0.82
N GLY A 216 -6.21 -23.93 -0.28
CA GLY A 216 -6.69 -22.64 -0.79
C GLY A 216 -8.12 -22.28 -0.36
N LEU A 217 -8.38 -20.98 -0.27
CA LEU A 217 -9.71 -20.40 -0.08
C LEU A 217 -10.14 -19.68 -1.35
N TYR A 218 -11.22 -20.14 -1.99
CA TYR A 218 -11.65 -19.66 -3.29
C TYR A 218 -13.01 -18.95 -3.21
N LEU A 219 -12.97 -17.61 -3.18
CA LEU A 219 -14.10 -16.68 -3.14
C LEU A 219 -14.23 -15.89 -4.46
N GLY A 220 -13.91 -16.50 -5.60
CA GLY A 220 -13.89 -15.81 -6.89
C GLY A 220 -15.09 -16.11 -7.81
N ARG A 221 -15.00 -15.67 -9.06
CA ARG A 221 -15.95 -15.95 -10.16
C ARG A 221 -17.39 -15.55 -9.84
N GLY A 222 -17.60 -14.29 -9.50
CA GLY A 222 -18.93 -13.73 -9.22
C GLY A 222 -19.45 -14.03 -7.80
N PHE A 223 -18.57 -14.36 -6.86
CA PHE A 223 -18.92 -14.42 -5.44
C PHE A 223 -19.43 -13.05 -4.98
N SER A 224 -20.57 -13.03 -4.27
CA SER A 224 -21.13 -11.80 -3.73
C SER A 224 -21.53 -11.98 -2.27
N CYS A 225 -21.13 -11.04 -1.42
CA CYS A 225 -21.56 -10.99 -0.02
C CYS A 225 -22.07 -9.59 0.32
N ALA A 226 -23.31 -9.51 0.81
CA ALA A 226 -23.98 -8.26 1.19
C ALA A 226 -23.62 -7.75 2.60
N GLY A 227 -22.59 -8.33 3.22
CA GLY A 227 -22.07 -7.92 4.50
C GLY A 227 -20.66 -8.46 4.72
N MET A 228 -20.24 -8.49 5.98
CA MET A 228 -18.86 -8.80 6.33
C MET A 228 -18.46 -10.22 5.92
N VAL A 229 -17.33 -10.33 5.21
CA VAL A 229 -16.52 -11.55 5.13
C VAL A 229 -15.44 -11.48 6.21
N ASN A 230 -15.59 -12.30 7.24
CA ASN A 230 -14.70 -12.29 8.41
C ASN A 230 -13.74 -13.48 8.37
N LEU A 231 -12.47 -13.21 8.17
CA LEU A 231 -11.33 -14.14 8.19
C LEU A 231 -10.32 -13.75 9.28
N CYS A 232 -10.78 -13.05 10.33
CA CYS A 232 -9.92 -12.68 11.45
C CYS A 232 -9.30 -13.92 12.10
N GLY A 233 -7.98 -13.94 12.23
CA GLY A 233 -7.24 -15.08 12.78
C GLY A 233 -7.28 -16.34 11.92
N ALA A 234 -7.73 -16.27 10.67
CA ALA A 234 -7.76 -17.43 9.78
C ALA A 234 -6.34 -17.90 9.43
N SER A 235 -6.17 -19.21 9.26
CA SER A 235 -4.95 -19.83 8.73
C SER A 235 -5.27 -20.52 7.41
N VAL A 236 -4.72 -20.00 6.31
CA VAL A 236 -4.89 -20.55 4.96
C VAL A 236 -3.50 -20.97 4.47
N GLY A 237 -3.30 -22.27 4.23
CA GLY A 237 -1.98 -22.80 3.87
C GLY A 237 -1.52 -22.44 2.46
N ALA A 238 -2.44 -22.09 1.56
CA ALA A 238 -2.14 -21.64 0.20
C ALA A 238 -2.77 -20.25 -0.09
N THR A 239 -3.39 -20.09 -1.26
CA THR A 239 -3.88 -18.81 -1.79
C THR A 239 -5.30 -18.49 -1.30
N VAL A 240 -5.56 -17.20 -1.07
CA VAL A 240 -6.92 -16.64 -0.94
C VAL A 240 -7.29 -15.96 -2.27
N GLU A 241 -8.21 -16.53 -3.03
CA GLU A 241 -8.68 -16.01 -4.32
C GLU A 241 -9.98 -15.21 -4.14
N LEU A 242 -9.98 -13.97 -4.60
CA LEU A 242 -11.07 -12.97 -4.53
C LEU A 242 -11.36 -12.35 -5.92
N SER A 243 -10.84 -12.96 -6.98
CA SER A 243 -11.00 -12.54 -8.38
C SER A 243 -12.48 -12.47 -8.78
N ASP A 244 -12.94 -11.35 -9.33
CA ASP A 244 -14.34 -11.08 -9.68
C ASP A 244 -15.33 -11.15 -8.49
N ALA A 245 -14.87 -10.92 -7.26
CA ALA A 245 -15.75 -10.89 -6.09
C ALA A 245 -16.35 -9.50 -5.85
N THR A 246 -17.58 -9.45 -5.34
CA THR A 246 -18.26 -8.23 -4.91
C THR A 246 -18.61 -8.31 -3.43
N LEU A 247 -17.95 -7.49 -2.63
CA LEU A 247 -18.16 -7.41 -1.19
C LEU A 247 -18.77 -6.06 -0.85
N THR A 248 -20.00 -6.04 -0.36
CA THR A 248 -20.65 -4.79 0.07
C THR A 248 -20.84 -4.82 1.59
N GLY A 249 -20.23 -3.86 2.28
CA GLY A 249 -20.25 -3.75 3.73
C GLY A 249 -19.83 -2.37 4.24
N PRO A 250 -19.89 -2.07 5.54
CA PRO A 250 -20.41 -2.89 6.62
C PRO A 250 -21.95 -2.82 6.64
N GLY A 251 -22.64 -3.77 5.99
CA GLY A 251 -24.10 -3.93 6.09
C GLY A 251 -24.51 -4.34 7.50
N ALA A 252 -25.79 -4.72 7.72
CA ALA A 252 -26.37 -5.01 9.05
C ALA A 252 -25.83 -6.30 9.73
N GLY A 253 -24.51 -6.40 9.87
CA GLY A 253 -23.80 -7.39 10.67
C GLY A 253 -23.04 -6.73 11.82
N PRO A 254 -22.46 -7.52 12.74
CA PRO A 254 -21.84 -7.02 13.99
C PRO A 254 -20.50 -6.29 13.81
N GLY A 255 -20.05 -6.06 12.58
CA GLY A 255 -18.68 -5.63 12.31
C GLY A 255 -18.56 -4.40 11.40
N ARG A 256 -17.38 -3.76 11.43
CA ARG A 256 -17.11 -2.48 10.75
C ARG A 256 -16.45 -2.60 9.38
N HIS A 257 -16.18 -3.82 8.92
CA HIS A 257 -15.42 -4.09 7.69
C HIS A 257 -16.26 -4.89 6.69
N ALA A 258 -16.07 -4.65 5.40
CA ALA A 258 -16.57 -5.52 4.34
C ALA A 258 -15.70 -6.80 4.24
N LEU A 259 -14.39 -6.67 4.41
CA LEU A 259 -13.44 -7.79 4.46
C LEU A 259 -12.48 -7.63 5.65
N HIS A 260 -12.47 -8.60 6.54
CA HIS A 260 -11.64 -8.61 7.74
C HIS A 260 -10.66 -9.78 7.69
N LEU A 261 -9.38 -9.51 7.46
CA LEU A 261 -8.29 -10.51 7.43
C LEU A 261 -7.28 -10.28 8.56
N GLY A 262 -7.64 -9.50 9.57
CA GLY A 262 -6.76 -9.11 10.67
C GLY A 262 -6.18 -10.32 11.41
N CYS A 263 -4.90 -10.27 11.74
CA CYS A 263 -4.17 -11.36 12.38
C CYS A 263 -4.19 -12.70 11.62
N ALA A 264 -4.55 -12.72 10.32
CA ALA A 264 -4.57 -13.95 9.54
C ALA A 264 -3.15 -14.39 9.13
N GLN A 265 -3.03 -15.67 8.79
CA GLN A 265 -1.81 -16.29 8.26
C GLN A 265 -2.12 -16.90 6.90
N ILE A 266 -1.46 -16.41 5.86
CA ILE A 266 -1.66 -16.87 4.47
C ILE A 266 -0.32 -17.41 3.96
N GLY A 267 -0.29 -18.71 3.69
CA GLY A 267 0.90 -19.42 3.22
C GLY A 267 1.24 -19.16 1.73
N GLY A 268 0.25 -18.74 0.94
CA GLY A 268 0.41 -18.34 -0.46
C GLY A 268 0.15 -16.84 -0.68
N ASP A 269 -0.58 -16.54 -1.74
CA ASP A 269 -0.91 -15.18 -2.18
C ASP A 269 -2.33 -14.77 -1.75
N ILE A 270 -2.60 -13.47 -1.71
CA ILE A 270 -3.97 -12.94 -1.84
C ILE A 270 -4.13 -12.50 -3.28
N GLN A 271 -5.02 -13.15 -4.03
CA GLN A 271 -5.19 -12.92 -5.45
C GLN A 271 -6.57 -12.31 -5.73
N ALA A 272 -6.58 -11.11 -6.30
CA ALA A 272 -7.77 -10.41 -6.75
C ALA A 272 -7.51 -9.78 -8.12
N ASP A 273 -7.13 -10.61 -9.09
CA ASP A 273 -7.02 -10.25 -10.50
C ASP A 273 -8.42 -10.18 -11.13
N GLY A 274 -8.78 -9.04 -11.75
CA GLY A 274 -9.92 -9.00 -12.66
C GLY A 274 -11.18 -8.26 -12.19
N GLY A 275 -11.12 -7.45 -11.13
CA GLY A 275 -12.23 -6.55 -10.79
C GLY A 275 -12.96 -6.89 -9.49
N LEU A 276 -12.19 -7.25 -8.45
CA LEU A 276 -12.67 -7.21 -7.07
C LEU A 276 -13.31 -5.84 -6.79
N VAL A 277 -14.56 -5.83 -6.34
CA VAL A 277 -15.26 -4.62 -5.88
C VAL A 277 -15.50 -4.78 -4.39
N VAL A 278 -14.98 -3.85 -3.60
CA VAL A 278 -15.26 -3.76 -2.18
C VAL A 278 -15.81 -2.38 -1.87
N ASP A 279 -17.10 -2.33 -1.56
CA ASP A 279 -17.72 -1.17 -0.94
C ASP A 279 -17.64 -1.38 0.57
N GLY A 280 -16.80 -0.62 1.26
CA GLY A 280 -16.59 -0.70 2.70
C GLY A 280 -15.13 -0.89 3.12
N PRO A 281 -14.83 -0.80 4.43
CA PRO A 281 -13.48 -0.92 4.94
C PRO A 281 -12.92 -2.35 4.79
N VAL A 282 -11.67 -2.45 4.38
CA VAL A 282 -10.87 -3.68 4.36
C VAL A 282 -9.74 -3.57 5.38
N THR A 283 -9.49 -4.64 6.13
CA THR A 283 -8.33 -4.68 7.03
C THR A 283 -7.52 -5.96 6.83
N LEU A 284 -6.21 -5.76 6.62
CA LEU A 284 -5.14 -6.75 6.63
C LEU A 284 -4.19 -6.51 7.83
N ALA A 285 -4.58 -5.71 8.82
CA ALA A 285 -3.71 -5.33 9.93
C ALA A 285 -3.15 -6.56 10.66
N ASP A 286 -1.85 -6.51 10.99
CA ASP A 286 -1.15 -7.60 11.69
C ASP A 286 -1.20 -8.97 10.98
N THR A 287 -1.45 -8.98 9.67
CA THR A 287 -1.52 -10.20 8.85
C THR A 287 -0.14 -10.59 8.34
N SER A 288 0.13 -11.89 8.28
CA SER A 288 1.35 -12.44 7.67
C SER A 288 1.01 -13.20 6.39
N ILE A 289 1.53 -12.72 5.26
CA ILE A 289 1.34 -13.28 3.93
C ILE A 289 2.71 -13.66 3.41
N ARG A 290 2.94 -14.96 3.19
CA ARG A 290 4.23 -15.46 2.69
C ARG A 290 4.47 -15.08 1.23
N GLY A 291 3.40 -15.03 0.43
CA GLY A 291 3.43 -14.63 -0.97
C GLY A 291 3.21 -13.13 -1.17
N SER A 292 2.50 -12.80 -2.25
CA SER A 292 2.16 -11.45 -2.69
C SER A 292 0.68 -11.13 -2.45
N VAL A 293 0.37 -9.84 -2.44
CA VAL A 293 -1.01 -9.33 -2.46
C VAL A 293 -1.25 -8.68 -3.80
N VAL A 294 -2.11 -9.28 -4.61
CA VAL A 294 -2.46 -8.82 -5.97
C VAL A 294 -3.87 -8.27 -5.94
N LEU A 295 -4.01 -6.97 -6.19
CA LEU A 295 -5.26 -6.20 -6.25
C LEU A 295 -5.40 -5.55 -7.62
N GLU A 296 -5.03 -6.26 -8.69
CA GLU A 296 -5.01 -5.74 -10.06
C GLU A 296 -6.42 -5.37 -10.55
N GLY A 297 -6.63 -4.08 -10.84
CA GLY A 297 -7.92 -3.56 -11.28
C GLY A 297 -9.01 -3.56 -10.20
N ALA A 298 -8.64 -3.71 -8.92
CA ALA A 298 -9.59 -3.69 -7.82
C ALA A 298 -10.23 -2.30 -7.62
N ARG A 299 -11.49 -2.27 -7.20
CA ARG A 299 -12.21 -1.06 -6.80
C ARG A 299 -12.53 -1.12 -5.32
N LEU A 300 -11.85 -0.28 -4.55
CA LEU A 300 -12.03 -0.18 -3.11
C LEU A 300 -12.69 1.17 -2.80
N ASN A 301 -13.85 1.16 -2.14
CA ASN A 301 -14.64 2.36 -1.94
C ASN A 301 -15.08 2.50 -0.48
N PHE A 302 -14.50 3.47 0.22
CA PHE A 302 -14.92 3.88 1.56
C PHE A 302 -14.53 5.36 1.79
N PRO A 303 -15.34 6.31 1.28
CA PRO A 303 -14.99 7.74 1.29
C PRO A 303 -14.98 8.35 2.69
N GLU A 304 -15.57 7.70 3.70
CA GLU A 304 -15.65 8.21 5.06
C GLU A 304 -14.34 8.02 5.87
N GLY A 305 -13.35 7.29 5.36
CA GLY A 305 -12.11 7.07 6.11
C GLY A 305 -11.09 6.15 5.42
N THR A 306 -10.50 5.23 6.19
CA THR A 306 -9.49 4.29 5.70
C THR A 306 -10.15 3.12 5.00
N VAL A 307 -9.93 3.00 3.69
CA VAL A 307 -10.49 1.92 2.86
C VAL A 307 -9.70 0.63 2.99
N LEU A 308 -8.36 0.70 3.11
CA LEU A 308 -7.49 -0.46 3.30
C LEU A 308 -6.53 -0.20 4.45
N THR A 309 -6.75 -0.88 5.58
CA THR A 309 -5.84 -0.88 6.73
C THR A 309 -4.92 -2.08 6.66
N ALA A 310 -3.68 -1.88 6.26
CA ALA A 310 -2.63 -2.89 6.18
C ALA A 310 -1.41 -2.51 7.03
N GLY A 311 -1.64 -1.82 8.16
CA GLY A 311 -0.59 -1.48 9.10
C GLY A 311 0.02 -2.71 9.79
N ARG A 312 1.35 -2.70 9.99
CA ARG A 312 2.14 -3.82 10.55
C ARG A 312 2.00 -5.16 9.82
N THR A 313 1.48 -5.15 8.58
CA THR A 313 1.37 -6.35 7.75
C THR A 313 2.75 -6.81 7.29
N HIS A 314 2.96 -8.12 7.22
CA HIS A 314 4.12 -8.71 6.56
C HIS A 314 3.72 -9.36 5.24
N ILE A 315 4.28 -8.88 4.13
CA ILE A 315 4.11 -9.45 2.79
C ILE A 315 5.49 -9.92 2.33
N GLY A 316 5.65 -11.22 2.08
CA GLY A 316 6.92 -11.78 1.64
C GLY A 316 7.29 -11.40 0.21
N GLY A 317 6.28 -11.29 -0.66
CA GLY A 317 6.40 -10.88 -2.05
C GLY A 317 6.03 -9.42 -2.29
N ASP A 318 5.27 -9.16 -3.35
CA ASP A 318 4.90 -7.82 -3.80
C ASP A 318 3.50 -7.41 -3.29
N LEU A 319 3.27 -6.10 -3.16
CA LEU A 319 1.93 -5.52 -3.13
C LEU A 319 1.66 -4.93 -4.52
N ASP A 320 0.83 -5.59 -5.31
CA ASP A 320 0.57 -5.29 -6.71
C ASP A 320 -0.84 -4.73 -6.91
N CYS A 321 -0.94 -3.44 -7.18
CA CYS A 321 -2.17 -2.69 -7.42
C CYS A 321 -2.18 -2.09 -8.85
N ARG A 322 -1.62 -2.82 -9.83
CA ARG A 322 -1.61 -2.41 -11.24
C ARG A 322 -2.99 -2.54 -11.88
N GLY A 323 -3.08 -2.21 -13.17
CA GLY A 323 -4.27 -2.51 -13.98
C GLY A 323 -5.45 -1.56 -13.73
N GLY A 324 -5.18 -0.33 -13.28
CA GLY A 324 -6.23 0.69 -13.09
C GLY A 324 -6.99 0.54 -11.77
N THR A 325 -6.33 0.02 -10.72
CA THR A 325 -6.90 -0.07 -9.38
C THR A 325 -7.35 1.30 -8.88
N THR A 326 -8.58 1.41 -8.41
CA THR A 326 -9.14 2.64 -7.85
C THR A 326 -9.42 2.47 -6.37
N ALA A 327 -8.91 3.36 -5.53
CA ALA A 327 -9.21 3.37 -4.10
C ALA A 327 -9.72 4.73 -3.66
N HIS A 328 -10.96 4.78 -3.20
CA HIS A 328 -11.54 5.98 -2.58
C HIS A 328 -11.55 5.80 -1.06
N GLY A 329 -10.77 6.60 -0.36
CA GLY A 329 -10.44 6.46 1.04
C GLY A 329 -8.93 6.24 1.24
N THR A 330 -8.46 6.31 2.48
CA THR A 330 -7.02 6.18 2.76
C THR A 330 -6.58 4.71 2.66
N ILE A 331 -5.47 4.46 1.95
CA ILE A 331 -4.69 3.22 2.07
C ILE A 331 -3.62 3.44 3.15
N ASP A 332 -3.67 2.64 4.22
CA ASP A 332 -2.75 2.71 5.35
C ASP A 332 -1.83 1.48 5.41
N LEU A 333 -0.55 1.69 5.13
CA LEU A 333 0.56 0.74 5.16
C LEU A 333 1.58 1.10 6.25
N CYS A 334 1.18 1.83 7.30
CA CYS A 334 2.11 2.24 8.36
C CYS A 334 2.79 1.02 9.00
N ASP A 335 4.12 1.08 9.12
CA ASP A 335 4.97 0.03 9.69
C ASP A 335 4.83 -1.36 9.00
N ALA A 336 4.31 -1.41 7.77
CA ALA A 336 4.24 -2.64 6.99
C ALA A 336 5.63 -3.05 6.47
N ARG A 337 5.83 -4.37 6.31
CA ARG A 337 7.06 -4.97 5.78
C ARG A 337 6.76 -5.72 4.49
N ILE A 338 7.31 -5.25 3.39
CA ILE A 338 7.11 -5.80 2.05
C ILE A 338 8.46 -6.28 1.54
N GLY A 339 8.62 -7.60 1.40
CA GLY A 339 9.88 -8.22 0.96
C GLY A 339 10.20 -7.90 -0.50
N GLY A 340 9.17 -7.79 -1.34
CA GLY A 340 9.22 -7.34 -2.72
C GLY A 340 8.94 -5.84 -2.86
N SER A 341 8.13 -5.48 -3.85
CA SER A 341 7.86 -4.11 -4.30
C SER A 341 6.42 -3.69 -4.01
N ILE A 342 6.21 -2.38 -3.89
CA ILE A 342 4.87 -1.77 -4.00
C ILE A 342 4.70 -1.29 -5.43
N ARG A 343 3.70 -1.80 -6.13
CA ARG A 343 3.40 -1.49 -7.54
C ARG A 343 2.03 -0.85 -7.64
N LEU A 344 1.98 0.42 -8.04
CA LEU A 344 0.76 1.23 -8.17
C LEU A 344 0.67 1.88 -9.56
N GLU A 345 1.26 1.26 -10.57
CA GLU A 345 1.25 1.78 -11.93
C GLU A 345 -0.19 1.89 -12.46
N ALA A 346 -0.51 3.07 -13.00
CA ALA A 346 -1.87 3.45 -13.44
C ALA A 346 -2.97 3.38 -12.37
N ALA A 347 -2.64 3.30 -11.07
CA ALA A 347 -3.64 3.32 -10.01
C ALA A 347 -4.14 4.74 -9.72
N GLU A 348 -5.40 4.86 -9.30
CA GLU A 348 -6.04 6.12 -8.90
C GLU A 348 -6.42 6.05 -7.41
N LEU A 349 -5.79 6.90 -6.59
CA LEU A 349 -6.03 6.96 -5.16
C LEU A 349 -6.66 8.30 -4.80
N THR A 350 -7.82 8.26 -4.16
CA THR A 350 -8.57 9.45 -3.73
C THR A 350 -8.68 9.48 -2.23
N ALA A 351 -8.25 10.58 -1.61
CA ALA A 351 -8.38 10.80 -0.18
C ALA A 351 -9.86 10.74 0.27
N PRO A 352 -10.14 10.37 1.53
CA PRO A 352 -11.50 10.36 2.05
C PRO A 352 -12.08 11.78 2.16
N ASP A 353 -13.39 11.93 2.14
CA ASP A 353 -14.12 13.20 2.20
C ASP A 353 -13.78 14.05 3.43
N ASN A 354 -13.39 13.38 4.53
CA ASN A 354 -13.01 14.01 5.80
C ASN A 354 -11.49 14.08 6.02
N GLY A 355 -10.69 13.66 5.05
CA GLY A 355 -9.23 13.59 5.15
C GLY A 355 -8.54 14.20 3.94
N ARG A 356 -7.22 14.21 4.00
CA ARG A 356 -6.37 14.82 2.96
C ARG A 356 -5.27 13.88 2.48
N THR A 357 -5.34 12.60 2.84
CA THR A 357 -4.26 11.65 2.57
C THR A 357 -4.83 10.41 1.91
N ALA A 358 -4.39 10.16 0.67
CA ALA A 358 -4.78 9.01 -0.11
C ALA A 358 -3.93 7.78 0.26
N LEU A 359 -2.62 7.99 0.47
CA LEU A 359 -1.68 6.92 0.84
C LEU A 359 -0.86 7.30 2.09
N ARG A 360 -0.97 6.48 3.14
CA ARG A 360 -0.17 6.56 4.37
C ARG A 360 0.73 5.35 4.47
N ALA A 361 2.03 5.52 4.37
CA ALA A 361 3.03 4.47 4.42
C ALA A 361 4.24 4.93 5.25
N ASN A 362 3.97 5.49 6.44
CA ASN A 362 5.02 5.92 7.36
C ASN A 362 5.71 4.68 7.95
N GLY A 363 7.05 4.69 8.03
CA GLY A 363 7.82 3.59 8.60
C GLY A 363 7.80 2.30 7.77
N VAL A 364 7.25 2.32 6.55
CA VAL A 364 7.19 1.13 5.68
C VAL A 364 8.60 0.66 5.31
N GLU A 365 8.83 -0.65 5.36
CA GLU A 365 10.05 -1.29 4.89
C GLU A 365 9.76 -2.02 3.58
N VAL A 366 10.41 -1.63 2.49
CA VAL A 366 10.22 -2.20 1.15
C VAL A 366 11.55 -2.72 0.63
N GLY A 367 11.62 -4.03 0.40
CA GLY A 367 12.80 -4.67 -0.17
C GLY A 367 12.99 -4.34 -1.65
N GLY A 368 11.96 -4.01 -2.39
CA GLY A 368 12.03 -3.73 -3.82
C GLY A 368 11.97 -2.24 -4.14
N VAL A 369 11.10 -1.95 -5.09
CA VAL A 369 10.78 -0.61 -5.58
C VAL A 369 9.44 -0.18 -5.01
N VAL A 370 9.26 1.12 -4.78
CA VAL A 370 7.93 1.74 -4.67
C VAL A 370 7.68 2.44 -5.98
N ASN A 371 6.82 1.83 -6.81
CA ASN A 371 6.56 2.27 -8.16
C ASN A 371 5.22 3.01 -8.25
N LEU A 372 5.26 4.34 -8.31
CA LEU A 372 4.12 5.24 -8.50
C LEU A 372 4.19 5.88 -9.90
N CYS A 373 4.58 5.10 -10.91
CA CYS A 373 4.86 5.58 -12.27
C CYS A 373 3.74 5.24 -13.25
N ASP A 374 3.88 5.71 -14.49
CA ASP A 374 3.04 5.30 -15.63
C ASP A 374 1.53 5.49 -15.39
N GLY A 375 1.10 6.75 -15.18
CA GLY A 375 -0.32 7.11 -15.09
C GLY A 375 -0.94 7.03 -13.70
N PHE A 376 -0.13 6.76 -12.67
CA PHE A 376 -0.56 6.87 -11.28
C PHE A 376 -1.12 8.27 -10.96
N THR A 377 -2.27 8.33 -10.30
CA THR A 377 -2.93 9.57 -9.90
C THR A 377 -3.29 9.52 -8.41
N ALA A 378 -2.94 10.58 -7.69
CA ALA A 378 -3.31 10.76 -6.28
C ALA A 378 -4.09 12.07 -6.10
N HIS A 379 -5.38 11.96 -5.78
CA HIS A 379 -6.23 13.06 -5.34
C HIS A 379 -6.14 13.18 -3.82
N GLY A 380 -5.07 13.80 -3.34
CA GLY A 380 -4.72 13.87 -1.93
C GLY A 380 -3.25 13.52 -1.66
N GLY A 381 -2.82 13.77 -0.43
CA GLY A 381 -1.41 13.63 -0.05
C GLY A 381 -0.93 12.18 0.03
N ILE A 382 0.37 12.01 -0.22
CA ILE A 382 1.11 10.76 -0.05
C ILE A 382 2.12 10.95 1.09
N ARG A 383 2.11 10.04 2.08
CA ARG A 383 3.02 10.09 3.24
C ARG A 383 3.88 8.84 3.32
N LEU A 384 5.19 9.02 3.18
CA LEU A 384 6.24 8.00 3.21
C LEU A 384 7.31 8.37 4.25
N ASN A 385 6.91 8.95 5.39
CA ASN A 385 7.85 9.42 6.39
C ASN A 385 8.57 8.25 7.05
N ASN A 386 9.90 8.34 7.18
CA ASN A 386 10.78 7.28 7.68
C ASN A 386 10.65 5.95 6.91
N ALA A 387 10.17 5.98 5.65
CA ALA A 387 10.13 4.80 4.81
C ALA A 387 11.54 4.33 4.45
N THR A 388 11.77 3.02 4.44
CA THR A 388 13.02 2.39 4.01
C THR A 388 12.78 1.61 2.74
N ILE A 389 13.29 2.13 1.61
CA ILE A 389 13.11 1.55 0.29
C ILE A 389 14.48 1.11 -0.21
N ARG A 390 14.70 -0.20 -0.37
CA ARG A 390 16.06 -0.69 -0.73
C ARG A 390 16.49 -0.26 -2.13
N SER A 391 15.57 -0.20 -3.09
CA SER A 391 15.88 0.18 -4.48
C SER A 391 15.44 1.60 -4.80
N THR A 392 14.24 1.76 -5.36
CA THR A 392 13.84 3.00 -6.03
C THR A 392 12.48 3.47 -5.54
N LEU A 393 12.34 4.78 -5.30
CA LEU A 393 11.05 5.45 -5.20
C LEU A 393 10.81 6.19 -6.53
N CYS A 394 9.88 5.69 -7.34
CA CYS A 394 9.59 6.20 -8.68
C CYS A 394 8.27 6.99 -8.64
N LEU A 395 8.29 8.27 -9.05
CA LEU A 395 7.11 9.11 -9.32
C LEU A 395 7.10 9.69 -10.75
N ALA A 396 7.81 9.05 -11.67
CA ALA A 396 7.86 9.43 -13.08
C ALA A 396 6.48 9.31 -13.74
N GLY A 397 5.96 10.44 -14.24
CA GLY A 397 4.65 10.51 -14.89
C GLY A 397 3.45 10.46 -13.93
N ALA A 398 3.68 10.56 -12.62
CA ALA A 398 2.62 10.63 -11.61
C ALA A 398 1.86 11.97 -11.66
N LEU A 399 0.54 11.94 -11.48
CA LEU A 399 -0.28 13.12 -11.24
C LEU A 399 -0.57 13.25 -9.74
N LEU A 400 -0.09 14.35 -9.14
CA LEU A 400 -0.33 14.68 -7.74
C LEU A 400 -1.31 15.85 -7.67
N ASP A 401 -2.59 15.54 -7.48
CA ASP A 401 -3.67 16.52 -7.43
C ASP A 401 -4.00 16.87 -5.96
N THR A 402 -3.47 18.00 -5.53
CA THR A 402 -3.64 18.53 -4.17
C THR A 402 -3.64 20.05 -4.20
N ALA A 403 -4.36 20.69 -3.27
CA ALA A 403 -4.37 22.14 -3.16
C ALA A 403 -2.98 22.70 -2.73
N PRO A 404 -2.64 23.97 -3.04
CA PRO A 404 -1.32 24.53 -2.74
C PRO A 404 -0.90 24.56 -1.26
N GLU A 405 -1.88 24.60 -0.35
CA GLU A 405 -1.64 24.61 1.10
C GLU A 405 -1.51 23.19 1.69
N GLU A 406 -1.75 22.16 0.88
CA GLU A 406 -1.75 20.76 1.31
C GLU A 406 -0.42 20.07 0.99
N GLU A 407 -0.14 19.01 1.73
CA GLU A 407 1.03 18.18 1.50
C GLU A 407 0.75 17.20 0.36
N ALA A 408 1.37 17.41 -0.81
CA ALA A 408 1.26 16.50 -1.95
C ALA A 408 2.04 15.21 -1.70
N LEU A 409 3.29 15.35 -1.26
CA LEU A 409 4.20 14.24 -0.99
C LEU A 409 5.09 14.58 0.21
N THR A 410 5.08 13.71 1.22
CA THR A 410 5.99 13.82 2.38
C THR A 410 6.84 12.57 2.48
N CYS A 411 8.15 12.73 2.38
CA CYS A 411 9.16 11.68 2.47
C CYS A 411 10.13 11.96 3.61
N ARG A 412 9.69 12.56 4.72
CA ARG A 412 10.58 13.02 5.78
C ARG A 412 11.38 11.86 6.36
N GLY A 413 12.71 11.93 6.29
CA GLY A 413 13.58 10.88 6.82
C GLY A 413 13.56 9.58 6.01
N ALA A 414 12.96 9.56 4.82
CA ALA A 414 12.92 8.37 3.98
C ALA A 414 14.31 8.03 3.41
N THR A 415 14.56 6.74 3.17
CA THR A 415 15.80 6.24 2.57
C THR A 415 15.49 5.47 1.30
N ALA A 416 16.18 5.78 0.20
CA ALA A 416 16.03 5.09 -1.09
C ALA A 416 17.33 5.11 -1.89
N ALA A 417 17.75 4.04 -2.55
CA ALA A 417 18.95 4.10 -3.40
C ALA A 417 18.77 5.11 -4.54
N VAL A 418 17.60 5.11 -5.18
CA VAL A 418 17.24 6.10 -6.21
C VAL A 418 15.91 6.76 -5.86
N LEU A 419 15.87 8.09 -5.88
CA LEU A 419 14.65 8.88 -5.77
C LEU A 419 14.38 9.57 -7.12
N ARG A 420 13.32 9.17 -7.82
CA ARG A 420 12.96 9.72 -9.13
C ARG A 420 11.69 10.56 -9.04
N LEU A 421 11.87 11.88 -9.09
CA LEU A 421 10.85 12.92 -8.97
C LEU A 421 10.63 13.62 -10.31
N GLU A 422 9.89 12.96 -11.19
CA GLU A 422 9.55 13.47 -12.53
C GLU A 422 8.02 13.42 -12.73
N PRO A 423 7.23 14.11 -11.89
CA PRO A 423 5.76 14.09 -12.01
C PRO A 423 5.32 14.63 -13.37
N ARG A 424 4.11 14.24 -13.80
CA ARG A 424 3.54 14.63 -15.10
C ARG A 424 3.36 16.14 -15.23
N ASP A 425 2.81 16.75 -14.18
CA ASP A 425 2.56 18.18 -14.05
C ASP A 425 3.24 18.71 -12.78
N THR A 426 3.47 20.03 -12.70
CA THR A 426 4.05 20.64 -11.50
C THR A 426 3.09 20.48 -10.32
N PRO A 427 3.45 19.75 -9.26
CA PRO A 427 2.57 19.57 -8.11
C PRO A 427 2.27 20.93 -7.46
N ALA A 428 1.00 21.22 -7.26
CA ALA A 428 0.57 22.46 -6.62
C ALA A 428 0.85 22.45 -5.11
N GLY A 429 0.63 21.30 -4.46
CA GLY A 429 0.88 21.10 -3.04
C GLY A 429 2.37 21.01 -2.68
N ILE A 430 2.62 21.00 -1.37
CA ILE A 430 3.97 21.00 -0.79
C ILE A 430 4.59 19.62 -0.93
N VAL A 431 5.83 19.58 -1.43
CA VAL A 431 6.67 18.37 -1.43
C VAL A 431 7.73 18.51 -0.32
N ASP A 432 7.69 17.64 0.68
CA ASP A 432 8.63 17.61 1.81
C ASP A 432 9.60 16.43 1.68
N LEU A 433 10.86 16.72 1.32
CA LEU A 433 11.98 15.77 1.25
C LEU A 433 12.96 15.97 2.41
N SER A 434 12.51 16.57 3.51
CA SER A 434 13.39 16.85 4.65
C SER A 434 14.04 15.58 5.18
N ARG A 435 15.35 15.63 5.38
CA ARG A 435 16.16 14.52 5.91
C ARG A 435 16.12 13.24 5.08
N VAL A 436 15.68 13.30 3.82
CA VAL A 436 15.78 12.17 2.88
C VAL A 436 17.25 11.79 2.68
N ARG A 437 17.52 10.49 2.57
CA ARG A 437 18.84 9.98 2.17
C ARG A 437 18.70 9.17 0.90
N THR A 438 19.39 9.56 -0.15
CA THR A 438 19.42 8.81 -1.40
C THR A 438 20.80 8.75 -2.01
N VAL A 439 21.07 7.76 -2.87
CA VAL A 439 22.33 7.74 -3.63
C VAL A 439 22.18 8.65 -4.84
N LEU A 440 21.09 8.49 -5.59
CA LEU A 440 20.82 9.24 -6.80
C LEU A 440 19.46 9.95 -6.71
N LEU A 441 19.48 11.28 -6.80
CA LEU A 441 18.29 12.10 -6.99
C LEU A 441 18.08 12.37 -8.49
N GLN A 442 17.01 11.83 -9.06
CA GLN A 442 16.59 12.14 -10.44
C GLN A 442 15.41 13.10 -10.39
N ASP A 443 15.50 14.21 -11.12
CA ASP A 443 14.43 15.20 -11.20
C ASP A 443 14.41 15.94 -12.54
N GLU A 444 13.30 16.60 -12.85
CA GLU A 444 13.14 17.39 -14.07
C GLU A 444 12.78 18.84 -13.72
N PRO A 445 13.61 19.84 -14.10
CA PRO A 445 13.34 21.25 -13.77
C PRO A 445 12.01 21.80 -14.27
N ALA A 446 11.46 21.24 -15.35
CA ALA A 446 10.18 21.64 -15.91
C ALA A 446 9.00 21.28 -14.98
N THR A 447 9.15 20.26 -14.13
CA THR A 447 8.06 19.69 -13.32
C THR A 447 8.26 19.89 -11.82
N TRP A 448 9.23 20.73 -11.43
CA TRP A 448 9.45 21.05 -10.02
C TRP A 448 8.22 21.66 -9.34
N PRO A 449 7.91 21.24 -8.11
CA PRO A 449 6.75 21.74 -7.36
C PRO A 449 6.90 23.22 -7.00
N ALA A 450 5.76 23.86 -6.73
CA ALA A 450 5.73 25.26 -6.31
C ALA A 450 6.42 25.48 -4.95
N SER A 451 6.24 24.52 -4.04
CA SER A 451 6.80 24.52 -2.68
C SER A 451 7.59 23.22 -2.44
N LEU A 452 8.88 23.34 -2.12
CA LEU A 452 9.77 22.19 -1.91
C LEU A 452 10.63 22.38 -0.66
N VAL A 453 10.49 21.47 0.31
CA VAL A 453 11.36 21.41 1.50
C VAL A 453 12.43 20.35 1.28
N VAL A 454 13.71 20.75 1.33
CA VAL A 454 14.86 19.84 1.18
C VAL A 454 15.82 19.90 2.37
N ASP A 455 15.37 20.49 3.49
CA ASP A 455 16.22 20.65 4.68
C ASP A 455 16.72 19.31 5.22
N GLY A 456 18.04 19.19 5.35
CA GLY A 456 18.69 17.97 5.81
C GLY A 456 18.74 16.83 4.80
N ALA A 457 18.26 17.03 3.56
CA ALA A 457 18.35 16.01 2.52
C ALA A 457 19.82 15.76 2.14
N VAL A 458 20.19 14.49 1.98
CA VAL A 458 21.53 14.06 1.59
C VAL A 458 21.42 13.15 0.37
N TYR A 459 22.20 13.48 -0.66
CA TYR A 459 22.27 12.75 -1.92
C TYR A 459 23.69 12.71 -2.46
N ASP A 460 24.14 11.58 -2.99
CA ASP A 460 25.51 11.44 -3.49
C ASP A 460 25.67 12.00 -4.90
N ASP A 461 24.65 11.81 -5.74
CA ASP A 461 24.59 12.23 -7.14
C ASP A 461 23.20 12.82 -7.48
N ILE A 462 23.15 13.67 -8.51
CA ILE A 462 21.94 14.25 -9.06
C ILE A 462 21.94 14.15 -10.59
N SER A 463 20.83 13.69 -11.16
CA SER A 463 20.59 13.63 -12.60
C SER A 463 19.32 14.40 -13.00
N PRO A 464 19.30 15.11 -14.14
CA PRO A 464 20.40 15.30 -15.09
C PRO A 464 21.43 16.31 -14.58
N ALA A 465 22.65 16.19 -15.11
CA ALA A 465 23.74 17.15 -14.85
C ALA A 465 23.39 18.51 -15.47
N LEU A 466 23.09 19.49 -14.63
CA LEU A 466 22.69 20.84 -15.04
C LEU A 466 23.60 21.88 -14.40
N PRO A 467 23.79 23.07 -15.02
CA PRO A 467 24.52 24.16 -14.39
C PRO A 467 23.83 24.64 -13.11
N ALA A 468 24.61 25.13 -12.13
CA ALA A 468 24.10 25.58 -10.84
C ALA A 468 23.01 26.66 -10.97
N ALA A 469 23.13 27.54 -11.98
CA ALA A 469 22.16 28.60 -12.24
C ALA A 469 20.74 28.08 -12.50
N ARG A 470 20.59 26.88 -13.08
CA ARG A 470 19.28 26.25 -13.33
C ARG A 470 18.70 25.60 -12.09
N ARG A 471 19.54 25.09 -11.17
CA ARG A 471 19.15 24.42 -9.92
C ARG A 471 18.82 25.37 -8.77
N LEU A 472 19.53 26.50 -8.68
CA LEU A 472 19.39 27.45 -7.56
C LEU A 472 17.97 28.00 -7.30
N PRO A 473 17.11 28.24 -8.31
CA PRO A 473 15.74 28.66 -8.07
C PRO A 473 14.94 27.68 -7.20
N LEU A 474 15.23 26.38 -7.30
CA LEU A 474 14.54 25.35 -6.53
C LEU A 474 14.77 25.51 -5.02
N LEU A 475 16.00 25.84 -4.60
CA LEU A 475 16.36 26.04 -3.19
C LEU A 475 15.73 27.30 -2.56
N ARG A 476 15.05 28.13 -3.36
CA ARG A 476 14.30 29.29 -2.88
C ARG A 476 12.80 29.02 -2.77
N ARG A 477 12.34 27.85 -3.18
CA ARG A 477 10.95 27.39 -3.09
C ARG A 477 10.63 26.72 -1.75
N ASP A 478 11.56 26.73 -0.80
CA ASP A 478 11.28 26.28 0.56
C ASP A 478 10.29 27.27 1.22
N PRO A 479 9.10 26.82 1.64
CA PRO A 479 8.17 27.67 2.38
C PRO A 479 8.71 28.09 3.74
N ASN A 480 9.69 27.35 4.29
CA ASN A 480 10.33 27.68 5.55
C ASN A 480 11.43 28.73 5.37
N ALA A 481 11.86 29.32 6.50
CA ALA A 481 12.95 30.27 6.51
C ALA A 481 14.25 29.71 5.88
N PHE A 482 15.14 30.60 5.47
CA PHE A 482 16.42 30.25 4.84
C PHE A 482 17.21 29.18 5.64
N THR A 483 17.45 28.03 5.02
CA THR A 483 18.29 26.94 5.55
C THR A 483 19.64 26.89 4.81
N PRO A 484 20.79 26.85 5.54
CA PRO A 484 22.11 26.79 4.92
C PRO A 484 22.46 25.45 4.25
N GLN A 485 21.99 24.34 4.81
CA GLN A 485 22.42 22.98 4.46
C GLN A 485 22.14 22.59 3.00
N PRO A 486 20.96 22.89 2.40
CA PRO A 486 20.68 22.49 1.02
C PRO A 486 21.67 23.09 0.00
N TYR A 487 22.17 24.30 0.27
CA TYR A 487 23.19 24.93 -0.57
C TYR A 487 24.56 24.27 -0.42
N GLU A 488 24.92 23.83 0.79
CA GLU A 488 26.19 23.13 1.05
C GLU A 488 26.19 21.74 0.40
N GLN A 489 25.08 21.00 0.52
CA GLN A 489 24.90 19.69 -0.12
C GLN A 489 25.05 19.79 -1.64
N LEU A 490 24.33 20.73 -2.27
CA LEU A 490 24.41 20.94 -3.71
C LEU A 490 25.82 21.35 -4.17
N ALA A 491 26.49 22.22 -3.42
CA ALA A 491 27.87 22.61 -3.72
C ALA A 491 28.85 21.43 -3.59
N ALA A 492 28.66 20.54 -2.62
CA ALA A 492 29.48 19.34 -2.44
C ALA A 492 29.34 18.37 -3.61
N VAL A 493 28.13 18.16 -4.13
CA VAL A 493 27.89 17.32 -5.32
C VAL A 493 28.60 17.90 -6.55
N TYR A 494 28.47 19.20 -6.83
CA TYR A 494 29.20 19.83 -7.92
C TYR A 494 30.72 19.71 -7.79
N GLN A 495 31.26 19.78 -6.56
CA GLN A 495 32.70 19.56 -6.34
C GLN A 495 33.12 18.12 -6.64
N ARG A 496 32.34 17.13 -6.22
CA ARG A 496 32.59 15.71 -6.52
C ARG A 496 32.60 15.45 -8.03
N HIS A 497 31.77 16.16 -8.80
CA HIS A 497 31.73 16.07 -10.27
C HIS A 497 32.81 16.92 -10.99
N GLY A 498 33.70 17.59 -10.25
CA GLY A 498 34.73 18.45 -10.84
C GLY A 498 34.20 19.80 -11.36
N GLN A 499 32.94 20.15 -11.10
CA GLN A 499 32.30 21.40 -11.51
C GLN A 499 32.53 22.51 -10.48
N ASP A 500 33.79 22.85 -10.24
CA ASP A 500 34.23 23.82 -9.23
C ASP A 500 33.62 25.22 -9.40
N ALA A 501 33.39 25.65 -10.65
CA ALA A 501 32.79 26.95 -10.94
C ALA A 501 31.33 27.03 -10.47
N ASP A 502 30.56 25.97 -10.72
CA ASP A 502 29.17 25.84 -10.29
C ASP A 502 29.06 25.71 -8.78
N ALA A 503 29.93 24.91 -8.14
CA ALA A 503 30.00 24.80 -6.68
C ALA A 503 30.22 26.17 -6.01
N ARG A 504 31.16 26.98 -6.53
CA ARG A 504 31.37 28.36 -6.06
C ARG A 504 30.15 29.24 -6.29
N ALA A 505 29.47 29.11 -7.42
CA ALA A 505 28.24 29.85 -7.70
C ALA A 505 27.13 29.54 -6.69
N VAL A 506 26.98 28.28 -6.28
CA VAL A 506 26.03 27.87 -5.23
C VAL A 506 26.38 28.50 -3.88
N LEU A 507 27.66 28.48 -3.48
CA LEU A 507 28.09 29.09 -2.21
C LEU A 507 27.93 30.61 -2.19
N VAL A 508 28.10 31.30 -3.32
CA VAL A 508 27.76 32.73 -3.43
C VAL A 508 26.25 32.93 -3.28
N ALA A 509 25.44 32.09 -3.93
CA ALA A 509 23.98 32.18 -3.81
C ALA A 509 23.49 31.95 -2.37
N LYS A 510 24.13 31.04 -1.62
CA LYS A 510 23.92 30.84 -0.18
C LYS A 510 24.13 32.13 0.61
N GLN A 511 25.25 32.83 0.39
CA GLN A 511 25.55 34.09 1.09
C GLN A 511 24.58 35.22 0.72
N ARG A 512 24.11 35.25 -0.54
CA ARG A 512 23.08 36.20 -0.98
C ARG A 512 21.73 35.93 -0.34
N ALA A 513 21.35 34.67 -0.19
CA ALA A 513 20.10 34.29 0.48
C ALA A 513 20.19 34.59 2.00
N LEU A 514 21.33 34.31 2.64
CA LEU A 514 21.59 34.69 4.04
C LEU A 514 21.45 36.21 4.27
N ARG A 515 21.81 37.05 3.29
CA ARG A 515 21.69 38.51 3.41
C ARG A 515 20.28 38.96 3.81
N ALA A 516 19.25 38.28 3.33
CA ALA A 516 17.86 38.63 3.64
C ALA A 516 17.56 38.48 5.15
N THR A 517 18.28 37.62 5.88
CA THR A 517 18.05 37.39 7.32
C THR A 517 18.91 38.29 8.23
N LEU A 518 19.89 39.01 7.68
CA LEU A 518 20.82 39.85 8.46
C LEU A 518 20.22 41.20 8.86
N GLY A 519 20.74 41.83 9.92
CA GLY A 519 20.47 43.23 10.26
C GLY A 519 21.13 44.23 9.30
N VAL A 520 20.71 45.50 9.35
CA VAL A 520 21.13 46.57 8.42
C VAL A 520 22.66 46.70 8.22
N PRO A 521 23.51 46.80 9.26
CA PRO A 521 24.96 46.95 9.05
C PRO A 521 25.58 45.72 8.39
N ALA A 522 25.16 44.52 8.78
CA ALA A 522 25.63 43.27 8.20
C ALA A 522 25.15 43.09 6.75
N ARG A 523 23.96 43.59 6.40
CA ARG A 523 23.47 43.63 5.02
C ARG A 523 24.34 44.53 4.13
N LEU A 524 24.70 45.72 4.59
CA LEU A 524 25.56 46.65 3.83
C LEU A 524 26.95 46.04 3.60
N TRP A 525 27.52 45.42 4.65
CA TRP A 525 28.79 44.69 4.53
C TRP A 525 28.71 43.53 3.54
N SER A 526 27.62 42.76 3.56
CA SER A 526 27.35 41.67 2.60
C SER A 526 27.19 42.16 1.16
N LEU A 527 26.64 43.37 0.95
CA LEU A 527 26.56 43.99 -0.38
C LEU A 527 27.96 44.39 -0.88
N LEU A 528 28.75 45.02 -0.03
CA LEU A 528 30.14 45.39 -0.34
C LEU A 528 30.96 44.15 -0.71
N GLN A 529 30.84 43.06 0.04
CA GLN A 529 31.55 41.80 -0.24
C GLN A 529 31.13 41.14 -1.57
N ASP A 530 29.84 41.20 -1.94
CA ASP A 530 29.34 40.62 -3.18
C ASP A 530 29.79 41.42 -4.41
N ALA A 531 29.79 42.76 -4.28
CA ALA A 531 30.28 43.67 -5.32
C ALA A 531 31.79 43.53 -5.55
N THR A 532 32.56 43.45 -4.47
CA THR A 532 34.03 43.44 -4.54
C THR A 532 34.59 42.05 -4.91
N VAL A 533 34.45 41.07 -4.00
CA VAL A 533 35.18 39.78 -4.09
C VAL A 533 34.22 38.59 -4.25
N GLY A 534 32.91 38.83 -4.30
CA GLY A 534 31.91 37.76 -4.34
C GLY A 534 32.03 36.82 -3.14
N PHE A 535 32.20 37.36 -1.94
CA PHE A 535 32.43 36.60 -0.69
C PHE A 535 33.72 35.75 -0.69
N GLY A 536 34.72 36.12 -1.49
CA GLY A 536 35.99 35.37 -1.61
C GLY A 536 35.94 34.22 -2.61
N TYR A 537 34.81 34.04 -3.32
CA TYR A 537 34.66 33.00 -4.35
C TYR A 537 34.95 33.49 -5.77
N ARG A 538 35.19 34.81 -5.97
CA ARG A 538 35.50 35.42 -7.29
C ARG A 538 36.70 36.38 -7.22
N PRO A 539 37.93 35.90 -6.94
CA PRO A 539 39.09 36.75 -6.70
C PRO A 539 39.48 37.63 -7.90
N LEU A 540 39.22 37.19 -9.14
CA LEU A 540 39.51 37.96 -10.35
C LEU A 540 38.79 39.32 -10.40
N ARG A 541 37.64 39.47 -9.72
CA ARG A 541 36.96 40.77 -9.64
C ARG A 541 37.76 41.81 -8.86
N ALA A 542 38.46 41.39 -7.82
CA ALA A 542 39.31 42.28 -7.03
C ALA A 542 40.46 42.84 -7.89
N VAL A 543 41.01 42.04 -8.82
CA VAL A 543 42.03 42.49 -9.78
C VAL A 543 41.47 43.58 -10.71
N TRP A 544 40.28 43.38 -11.27
CA TRP A 544 39.64 44.39 -12.13
C TRP A 544 39.26 45.66 -11.36
N LEU A 545 38.85 45.54 -10.10
CA LEU A 545 38.58 46.69 -9.24
C LEU A 545 39.87 47.44 -8.89
N LEU A 546 40.96 46.75 -8.59
CA LEU A 546 42.29 47.36 -8.41
C LEU A 546 42.73 48.08 -9.69
N ALA A 547 42.57 47.46 -10.86
CA ALA A 547 42.88 48.10 -12.14
C ALA A 547 42.01 49.34 -12.41
N GLY A 548 40.72 49.28 -12.06
CA GLY A 548 39.81 50.42 -12.17
C GLY A 548 40.17 51.56 -11.22
N LEU A 549 40.45 51.25 -9.95
CA LEU A 549 40.93 52.23 -8.96
C LEU A 549 42.27 52.83 -9.38
N LEU A 550 43.17 52.02 -9.95
CA LEU A 550 44.43 52.49 -10.50
C LEU A 550 44.19 53.47 -11.63
N ALA A 551 43.31 53.17 -12.58
CA ALA A 551 42.98 54.07 -13.68
C ALA A 551 42.35 55.38 -13.18
N VAL A 552 41.36 55.30 -12.28
CA VAL A 552 40.68 56.46 -11.70
C VAL A 552 41.64 57.33 -10.89
N GLY A 553 42.44 56.74 -9.99
CA GLY A 553 43.44 57.46 -9.21
C GLY A 553 44.52 58.09 -10.11
N SER A 554 44.98 57.36 -11.13
CA SER A 554 45.96 57.89 -12.09
C SER A 554 45.42 59.10 -12.83
N THR A 555 44.14 59.08 -13.24
CA THR A 555 43.50 60.24 -13.88
C THR A 555 43.34 61.42 -12.91
N LEU A 556 42.89 61.16 -11.68
CA LEU A 556 42.73 62.18 -10.63
C LEU A 556 44.04 62.89 -10.30
N PHE A 557 45.12 62.14 -10.08
CA PHE A 557 46.42 62.73 -9.74
C PHE A 557 47.18 63.27 -10.95
N ALA A 558 46.81 62.89 -12.17
CA ALA A 558 47.29 63.57 -13.37
C ALA A 558 46.64 64.95 -13.54
N THR A 559 45.36 65.10 -13.17
CA THR A 559 44.64 66.39 -13.25
C THR A 559 44.96 67.31 -12.07
N TRP A 560 45.17 66.76 -10.87
CA TRP A 560 45.56 67.50 -9.67
C TRP A 560 46.78 66.86 -9.00
N PRO A 561 48.00 67.19 -9.47
CA PRO A 561 49.22 66.58 -8.96
C PRO A 561 49.50 67.02 -7.50
N PRO A 562 49.90 66.09 -6.63
CA PRO A 562 50.33 66.36 -5.26
C PRO A 562 51.65 67.15 -5.23
N GLN A 563 51.91 67.85 -4.12
CA GLN A 563 53.10 68.67 -3.95
C GLN A 563 54.21 67.86 -3.28
N ALA A 564 55.47 68.09 -3.67
CA ALA A 564 56.62 67.48 -3.02
C ALA A 564 56.79 68.04 -1.61
N VAL A 565 56.99 67.17 -0.62
CA VAL A 565 57.14 67.53 0.81
C VAL A 565 58.60 67.63 1.22
N VAL A 566 59.52 67.09 0.41
CA VAL A 566 60.96 67.02 0.73
C VAL A 566 61.72 68.06 -0.11
N ASP A 567 62.47 68.94 0.55
CA ASP A 567 63.40 69.87 -0.09
C ASP A 567 64.68 69.12 -0.52
N GLY A 568 64.75 68.70 -1.79
CA GLY A 568 65.90 67.99 -2.36
C GLY A 568 65.63 67.38 -3.75
N PRO A 569 66.63 66.78 -4.43
CA PRO A 569 66.42 66.10 -5.72
C PRO A 569 65.53 64.87 -5.53
N HIS A 570 64.33 64.94 -6.07
CA HIS A 570 63.34 63.87 -6.02
C HIS A 570 62.97 63.38 -7.44
N PRO A 571 62.55 62.11 -7.60
CA PRO A 571 62.09 61.60 -8.88
C PRO A 571 60.91 62.42 -9.42
N ALA A 572 60.76 62.45 -10.75
CA ALA A 572 59.64 63.12 -11.40
C ALA A 572 58.31 62.45 -11.00
N PHE A 573 57.29 63.26 -10.74
CA PHE A 573 55.98 62.76 -10.36
C PHE A 573 55.37 61.93 -11.49
N GLN A 574 55.00 60.68 -11.18
CA GLN A 574 54.32 59.79 -12.13
C GLN A 574 52.97 59.36 -11.54
N PRO A 575 51.84 59.84 -12.10
CA PRO A 575 50.50 59.59 -11.54
C PRO A 575 50.17 58.11 -11.35
N VAL A 576 50.60 57.25 -12.30
CA VAL A 576 50.36 55.80 -12.25
C VAL A 576 51.15 55.15 -11.12
N ILE A 577 52.45 55.45 -11.01
CA ILE A 577 53.30 54.87 -9.96
C ILE A 577 52.83 55.35 -8.59
N TYR A 578 52.52 56.63 -8.44
CA TYR A 578 51.99 57.19 -7.18
C TYR A 578 50.67 56.53 -6.77
N THR A 579 49.73 56.34 -7.71
CA THR A 579 48.46 55.65 -7.41
C THR A 579 48.68 54.17 -7.07
N LEU A 580 49.64 53.51 -7.72
CA LEU A 580 50.00 52.12 -7.43
C LEU A 580 50.63 51.98 -6.04
N ASP A 581 51.47 52.94 -5.64
CA ASP A 581 52.09 53.06 -4.31
C ASP A 581 51.00 53.14 -3.22
N LEU A 582 49.97 53.96 -3.45
CA LEU A 582 48.82 54.07 -2.55
C LEU A 582 47.97 52.78 -2.48
N LEU A 583 47.84 52.04 -3.58
CA LEU A 583 46.98 50.85 -3.66
C LEU A 583 47.67 49.56 -3.18
N LEU A 584 49.01 49.49 -3.23
CA LEU A 584 49.79 48.30 -2.88
C LEU A 584 50.51 48.48 -1.54
N PRO A 585 49.85 48.21 -0.40
CA PRO A 585 50.40 48.52 0.92
C PRO A 585 51.70 47.80 1.31
N LEU A 586 52.08 46.76 0.55
CA LEU A 586 53.26 45.94 0.80
C LEU A 586 54.44 46.29 -0.12
N VAL A 587 54.25 47.17 -1.11
CA VAL A 587 55.25 47.54 -2.11
C VAL A 587 55.44 49.04 -2.09
N ASP A 588 56.61 49.49 -1.64
CA ASP A 588 57.01 50.90 -1.65
C ASP A 588 57.74 51.22 -2.97
N LEU A 589 57.09 51.98 -3.83
CA LEU A 589 57.59 52.45 -5.11
C LEU A 589 58.25 53.85 -5.00
N GLY A 590 58.27 54.42 -3.79
CA GLY A 590 59.05 55.61 -3.44
C GLY A 590 58.41 56.96 -3.81
N GLN A 591 57.15 57.01 -4.24
CA GLN A 591 56.45 58.25 -4.61
C GLN A 591 55.54 58.76 -3.46
N GLU A 592 54.88 57.88 -2.71
CA GLU A 592 53.97 58.23 -1.61
C GLU A 592 54.67 59.05 -0.52
N ARG A 593 55.92 58.71 -0.18
CA ARG A 593 56.70 59.41 0.86
C ARG A 593 57.21 60.79 0.43
N VAL A 594 57.24 61.04 -0.87
CA VAL A 594 57.84 62.23 -1.46
C VAL A 594 56.77 63.28 -1.78
N PHE A 595 55.59 62.84 -2.21
CA PHE A 595 54.50 63.70 -2.64
C PHE A 595 53.29 63.58 -1.72
N SER A 596 52.80 64.70 -1.20
CA SER A 596 51.59 64.74 -0.37
C SER A 596 50.46 65.49 -1.09
N PRO A 597 49.27 64.89 -1.20
CA PRO A 597 48.11 65.57 -1.75
C PRO A 597 47.63 66.64 -0.76
N SER A 598 47.08 67.74 -1.28
CA SER A 598 46.52 68.82 -0.46
C SER A 598 45.02 69.00 -0.72
N GLY A 599 44.32 69.56 0.26
CA GLY A 599 42.87 69.81 0.16
C GLY A 599 42.05 68.53 0.01
N ALA A 600 41.09 68.53 -0.92
CA ALA A 600 40.17 67.41 -1.13
C ALA A 600 40.86 66.11 -1.58
N MET A 601 42.05 66.20 -2.20
CA MET A 601 42.79 65.04 -2.71
C MET A 601 43.39 64.16 -1.60
N GLN A 602 43.49 64.66 -0.37
CA GLN A 602 43.90 63.87 0.80
C GLN A 602 42.89 62.76 1.11
N TRP A 603 41.59 63.07 1.00
CA TRP A 603 40.53 62.10 1.19
C TRP A 603 40.54 61.04 0.08
N ALA A 604 40.82 61.43 -1.16
CA ALA A 604 40.96 60.49 -2.28
C ALA A 604 42.13 59.52 -2.07
N ALA A 605 43.28 60.03 -1.62
CA ALA A 605 44.44 59.20 -1.28
C ALA A 605 44.13 58.22 -0.13
N LEU A 606 43.48 58.69 0.94
CA LEU A 606 43.07 57.84 2.07
C LEU A 606 42.10 56.74 1.65
N VAL A 607 41.14 57.05 0.78
CA VAL A 607 40.19 56.07 0.23
C VAL A 607 40.90 55.03 -0.62
N LEU A 608 41.89 55.42 -1.43
CA LEU A 608 42.71 54.50 -2.23
C LEU A 608 43.54 53.58 -1.34
N VAL A 609 44.22 54.12 -0.31
CA VAL A 609 44.99 53.32 0.66
C VAL A 609 44.09 52.33 1.40
N GLY A 610 42.97 52.79 1.93
CA GLY A 610 42.01 51.92 2.63
C GLY A 610 41.44 50.82 1.73
N SER A 611 41.12 51.16 0.47
CA SER A 611 40.65 50.20 -0.53
C SER A 611 41.75 49.20 -0.94
N GLY A 612 42.99 49.67 -1.06
CA GLY A 612 44.17 48.87 -1.35
C GLY A 612 44.41 47.79 -0.29
N TRP A 613 44.39 48.15 1.00
CA TRP A 613 44.46 47.18 2.11
C TRP A 613 43.33 46.14 2.07
N LEU A 614 42.09 46.57 1.82
CA LEU A 614 40.93 45.68 1.77
C LEU A 614 40.98 44.71 0.57
N LEU A 615 41.39 45.19 -0.60
CA LEU A 615 41.52 44.36 -1.81
C LEU A 615 42.76 43.46 -1.77
N ALA A 616 43.90 43.94 -1.26
CA ALA A 616 45.12 43.14 -1.14
C ALA A 616 44.95 41.96 -0.18
N THR A 617 44.34 42.19 0.99
CA THR A 617 44.06 41.12 1.97
C THR A 617 43.10 40.06 1.41
N THR A 618 42.12 40.48 0.60
CA THR A 618 41.16 39.55 -0.02
C THR A 618 41.75 38.77 -1.20
N VAL A 619 42.62 39.38 -2.02
CA VAL A 619 43.38 38.67 -3.05
C VAL A 619 44.33 37.65 -2.43
N ALA A 620 45.02 37.99 -1.34
CA ALA A 620 45.89 37.06 -0.61
C ALA A 620 45.11 35.89 0.01
N ALA A 621 43.94 36.16 0.60
CA ALA A 621 43.05 35.12 1.11
C ALA A 621 42.48 34.22 -0.01
N GLY A 622 42.19 34.78 -1.19
CA GLY A 622 41.77 34.02 -2.37
C GLY A 622 42.88 33.14 -2.94
N ALA A 623 44.08 33.71 -3.10
CA ALA A 623 45.25 33.01 -3.64
C ALA A 623 45.70 31.86 -2.73
N SER A 624 45.74 32.06 -1.41
CA SER A 624 46.07 31.00 -0.45
C SER A 624 45.07 29.82 -0.49
N ARG A 625 43.80 30.09 -0.79
CA ARG A 625 42.76 29.06 -0.91
C ARG A 625 42.86 28.28 -2.23
N VAL A 626 43.38 28.90 -3.29
CA VAL A 626 43.68 28.25 -4.58
C VAL A 626 44.97 27.42 -4.47
N LEU A 627 46.01 27.95 -3.83
CA LEU A 627 47.30 27.28 -3.65
C LEU A 627 47.24 26.07 -2.70
N ARG A 628 46.25 26.00 -1.80
CA ARG A 628 46.02 24.81 -0.96
C ARG A 628 45.32 23.65 -1.69
N ARG A 629 44.87 23.85 -2.94
CA ARG A 629 44.17 22.84 -3.75
C ARG A 629 45.05 22.18 -4.83
N THR A 630 46.29 22.65 -4.97
CA THR A 630 47.38 21.97 -5.71
C THR A 630 48.27 21.28 -4.70
#